data_AF-A0AAE0UNJ9-F1
#
_entry.id   AF-A0AAE0UNJ9-F1
#
_cell.length_a   1.000
_cell.length_b   1.000
_cell.length_c   1.000
_cell.angle_alpha   90.00
_cell.angle_beta   90.00
_cell.angle_gamma   90.00
#
_symmetry.space_group_name_H-M   'P 1'
#
loop_
_entity.id
_entity.type
_entity.pdbx_description
1 polymer ?
#
loop_
_entity_poly.entity_id
_entity_poly.type
_entity_poly.pdbx_seq_one_letter_code
_entity_poly.pdbx_strand_id
1 'polypeptide(L)'
;MERRKVDILCVQETRWKGSKACSIGAGFKLFYYGVDSKRNGVGVVLKEEFVRNVLEVKRVSDRVMSLKLEIEGVMLNVVSGYAPQSGDFNGYVGEGNTGDEEVMGKFGVKERNLKGQMVVDFAKRMDMAVVNTYFQKREEHRVTYKSGGRRTQVDYILCRRGNLKEISDCKVVVGESVARQHRVVVCRMTLMVCKKKRSKIEKKTKWWKLKKEECCVEFRQKLRQALGGQVVLPDDWETTAEVIRETGRKVLGVSSGRRKEDKETWWWNEEVQDSIQRKRLAKKKWDMDRTEENRQEYKELQRRVKREVSKAKQKAYDELYTRLDTRDGEKDLYRFARQRD
;
A
#
# COMPACT_ATOMS: atom_id res chain seq x y z
N MET A 1 -13.91 7.26 18.07
CA MET A 1 -13.51 6.65 16.78
C MET A 1 -14.34 5.40 16.46
N GLU A 2 -14.48 4.44 17.37
CA GLU A 2 -15.30 3.22 17.16
C GLU A 2 -16.76 3.50 16.80
N ARG A 3 -17.46 4.34 17.57
CA ARG A 3 -18.88 4.71 17.31
C ARG A 3 -19.14 5.21 15.89
N ARG A 4 -18.14 5.87 15.29
CA ARG A 4 -18.23 6.51 13.97
C ARG A 4 -17.54 5.69 12.87
N LYS A 5 -16.93 4.55 13.21
CA LYS A 5 -16.16 3.69 12.29
C LYS A 5 -15.11 4.49 11.50
N VAL A 6 -14.33 5.32 12.21
CA VAL A 6 -13.27 6.13 11.60
C VAL A 6 -12.02 5.27 11.41
N ASP A 7 -11.52 5.20 10.18
CA ASP A 7 -10.32 4.41 9.84
C ASP A 7 -9.02 5.20 10.01
N ILE A 8 -9.06 6.49 9.65
CA ILE A 8 -7.92 7.41 9.69
C ILE A 8 -8.39 8.71 10.34
N LEU A 9 -7.68 9.18 11.36
CA LEU A 9 -7.96 10.45 12.04
C LEU A 9 -6.69 11.29 12.10
N CYS A 10 -6.74 12.50 11.54
CA CYS A 10 -5.70 13.50 11.72
C CYS A 10 -6.02 14.33 12.97
N VAL A 11 -5.00 14.58 13.79
CA VAL A 11 -5.11 15.37 15.01
C VAL A 11 -4.06 16.47 14.97
N GLN A 12 -4.48 17.70 15.27
CA GLN A 12 -3.62 18.88 15.37
C GLN A 12 -3.61 19.40 16.81
N GLU A 13 -2.61 20.23 17.12
CA GLU A 13 -2.41 20.82 18.45
C GLU A 13 -2.33 19.79 19.58
N THR A 14 -1.65 18.67 19.34
CA THR A 14 -1.53 17.59 20.33
C THR A 14 -0.73 18.00 21.57
N ARG A 15 0.20 18.97 21.42
CA ARG A 15 1.08 19.47 22.49
C ARG A 15 1.85 18.33 23.15
N TRP A 16 2.26 17.35 22.37
CA TRP A 16 3.07 16.22 22.81
C TRP A 16 4.50 16.37 22.33
N LYS A 17 5.44 16.15 23.25
CA LYS A 17 6.87 16.19 22.93
C LYS A 17 7.36 14.83 22.44
N GLY A 18 8.11 14.85 21.35
CA GLY A 18 8.82 13.71 20.79
C GLY A 18 8.23 13.19 19.48
N SER A 19 8.87 12.14 18.98
CA SER A 19 8.52 11.44 17.75
C SER A 19 8.27 9.98 18.10
N LYS A 20 7.01 9.55 18.20
CA LYS A 20 6.70 8.17 18.57
C LYS A 20 5.53 7.62 17.77
N ALA A 21 5.41 6.30 17.82
CA ALA A 21 4.22 5.58 17.42
C ALA A 21 3.78 4.71 18.59
N CYS A 22 2.56 4.89 19.09
CA CYS A 22 2.04 4.14 20.24
C CYS A 22 0.65 3.58 19.94
N SER A 23 0.36 2.40 20.46
CA SER A 23 -1.00 1.85 20.44
C SER A 23 -1.81 2.54 21.53
N ILE A 24 -2.97 3.09 21.17
CA ILE A 24 -3.82 3.88 22.08
C ILE A 24 -4.98 3.04 22.65
N GLY A 25 -4.94 1.72 22.47
CA GLY A 25 -6.04 0.80 22.81
C GLY A 25 -7.12 0.77 21.72
N ALA A 26 -8.16 -0.06 21.94
CA ALA A 26 -9.33 -0.13 21.05
C ALA A 26 -9.03 -0.47 19.56
N GLY A 27 -7.88 -1.10 19.29
CA GLY A 27 -7.46 -1.41 17.92
C GLY A 27 -7.03 -0.19 17.10
N PHE A 28 -6.46 0.84 17.74
CA PHE A 28 -5.92 2.02 17.06
C PHE A 28 -4.44 2.25 17.40
N LYS A 29 -3.70 2.77 16.43
CA LYS A 29 -2.30 3.18 16.56
C LYS A 29 -2.13 4.65 16.17
N LEU A 30 -1.51 5.39 17.05
CA LEU A 30 -1.19 6.81 16.89
C LEU A 30 0.25 6.96 16.44
N PHE A 31 0.46 7.77 15.41
CA PHE A 31 1.74 8.33 15.01
C PHE A 31 1.70 9.82 15.34
N TYR A 32 2.67 10.33 16.10
CA TYR A 32 2.72 11.76 16.40
C TYR A 32 4.13 12.32 16.29
N TYR A 33 4.18 13.64 16.15
CA TYR A 33 5.38 14.43 16.21
C TYR A 33 5.10 15.80 16.84
N GLY A 34 5.93 16.18 17.80
CA GLY A 34 5.94 17.53 18.34
C GLY A 34 7.26 17.84 19.05
N VAL A 35 7.61 19.12 19.07
CA VAL A 35 8.90 19.61 19.61
C VAL A 35 8.76 20.00 21.07
N ASP A 36 7.64 20.62 21.43
CA ASP A 36 7.35 21.13 22.78
C ASP A 36 6.00 20.55 23.28
N SER A 37 5.88 20.42 24.60
CA SER A 37 4.64 20.02 25.26
C SER A 37 3.67 21.18 25.49
N LYS A 38 4.03 22.42 25.13
CA LYS A 38 3.19 23.61 25.32
C LYS A 38 2.47 24.08 24.06
N ARG A 39 3.06 23.86 22.87
CA ARG A 39 2.59 24.43 21.60
C ARG A 39 2.73 23.42 20.47
N ASN A 40 1.91 23.60 19.43
CA ASN A 40 1.91 22.81 18.19
C ASN A 40 1.75 21.29 18.45
N GLY A 41 2.10 20.48 17.45
CA GLY A 41 2.02 19.03 17.49
C GLY A 41 1.01 18.51 16.49
N VAL A 42 1.43 17.49 15.74
CA VAL A 42 0.60 16.79 14.76
C VAL A 42 0.57 15.31 15.06
N GLY A 43 -0.57 14.70 14.77
CA GLY A 43 -0.79 13.27 14.91
C GLY A 43 -1.64 12.73 13.78
N VAL A 44 -1.43 11.45 13.47
CA VAL A 44 -2.31 10.64 12.65
C VAL A 44 -2.59 9.34 13.40
N VAL A 45 -3.85 9.08 13.68
CA VAL A 45 -4.33 7.83 14.24
C VAL A 45 -4.84 6.96 13.11
N LEU A 46 -4.40 5.71 13.09
CA LEU A 46 -4.81 4.68 12.14
C LEU A 46 -5.45 3.51 12.88
N LYS A 47 -6.51 2.95 12.30
CA LYS A 47 -7.03 1.65 12.72
C LYS A 47 -5.95 0.56 12.54
N GLU A 48 -5.85 -0.35 13.48
CA GLU A 48 -4.76 -1.33 13.59
C GLU A 48 -4.65 -2.24 12.36
N GLU A 49 -5.77 -2.52 11.70
CA GLU A 49 -5.83 -3.25 10.43
C GLU A 49 -4.96 -2.60 9.35
N PHE A 50 -4.96 -1.27 9.26
CA PHE A 50 -4.20 -0.49 8.26
C PHE A 50 -2.76 -0.21 8.67
N VAL A 51 -2.37 -0.51 9.91
CA VAL A 51 -0.97 -0.28 10.37
C VAL A 51 0.01 -1.12 9.56
N ARG A 52 -0.39 -2.31 9.10
CA ARG A 52 0.44 -3.18 8.26
C ARG A 52 0.63 -2.64 6.84
N ASN A 53 -0.25 -1.74 6.41
CA ASN A 53 -0.25 -1.12 5.09
C ASN A 53 0.59 0.17 5.05
N VAL A 54 1.14 0.62 6.18
CA VAL A 54 2.00 1.81 6.25
C VAL A 54 3.34 1.50 5.60
N LEU A 55 3.63 2.15 4.49
CA LEU A 55 4.91 2.06 3.79
C LEU A 55 5.91 3.08 4.33
N GLU A 56 5.45 4.29 4.65
CA GLU A 56 6.33 5.39 5.02
C GLU A 56 5.64 6.37 5.97
N VAL A 57 6.39 6.86 6.97
CA VAL A 57 5.94 7.93 7.89
C VAL A 57 6.98 9.04 7.89
N LYS A 58 6.68 10.17 7.24
CA LYS A 58 7.52 11.37 7.26
C LYS A 58 6.99 12.37 8.27
N ARG A 59 7.85 12.81 9.19
CA ARG A 59 7.56 13.83 10.18
C ARG A 59 8.41 15.05 9.81
N VAL A 60 7.81 15.96 9.04
CA VAL A 60 8.53 17.08 8.44
C VAL A 60 8.76 18.18 9.47
N SER A 61 7.72 18.50 10.26
CA SER A 61 7.78 19.46 11.35
C SER A 61 6.70 19.17 12.38
N ASP A 62 6.69 19.91 13.51
CA ASP A 62 5.63 19.87 14.53
C ASP A 62 4.27 20.39 14.04
N ARG A 63 4.20 20.71 12.74
CA ARG A 63 3.04 21.22 12.02
C ARG A 63 2.67 20.41 10.80
N VAL A 64 3.56 19.55 10.29
CA VAL A 64 3.28 18.75 9.08
C VAL A 64 3.86 17.36 9.22
N MET A 65 3.02 16.35 9.01
CA MET A 65 3.42 14.95 8.87
C MET A 65 2.66 14.28 7.74
N SER A 66 3.29 13.31 7.08
CA SER A 66 2.67 12.54 6.00
C SER A 66 2.86 11.05 6.22
N LEU A 67 1.79 10.28 6.00
CA LEU A 67 1.78 8.83 6.00
C LEU A 67 1.46 8.34 4.59
N LYS A 68 2.26 7.40 4.09
CA LYS A 68 2.02 6.69 2.84
C LYS A 68 1.54 5.29 3.17
N LEU A 69 0.37 4.96 2.65
CA LEU A 69 -0.33 3.69 2.85
C LEU A 69 -0.51 2.99 1.49
N GLU A 70 -0.42 1.67 1.47
CA GLU A 70 -0.83 0.85 0.33
C GLU A 70 -1.99 -0.05 0.73
N ILE A 71 -3.20 0.28 0.27
CA ILE A 71 -4.42 -0.47 0.58
C ILE A 71 -4.85 -1.20 -0.68
N GLU A 72 -4.71 -2.52 -0.68
CA GLU A 72 -5.08 -3.40 -1.80
C GLU A 72 -4.51 -2.98 -3.17
N GLY A 73 -3.30 -2.40 -3.19
CA GLY A 73 -2.63 -1.93 -4.42
C GLY A 73 -2.97 -0.47 -4.80
N VAL A 74 -3.76 0.23 -4.00
CA VAL A 74 -3.98 1.68 -4.11
C VAL A 74 -3.08 2.41 -3.13
N MET A 75 -2.31 3.37 -3.64
CA MET A 75 -1.42 4.22 -2.85
C MET A 75 -2.19 5.41 -2.30
N LEU A 76 -2.30 5.50 -0.97
CA LEU A 76 -2.93 6.62 -0.29
C LEU A 76 -1.88 7.42 0.49
N ASN A 77 -1.76 8.71 0.18
CA ASN A 77 -0.93 9.65 0.93
C ASN A 77 -1.82 10.52 1.82
N VAL A 78 -1.71 10.34 3.13
CA VAL A 78 -2.41 11.15 4.14
C VAL A 78 -1.45 12.18 4.69
N VAL A 79 -1.77 13.46 4.55
CA VAL A 79 -0.98 14.57 5.11
C VAL A 79 -1.80 15.25 6.20
N SER A 80 -1.25 15.27 7.42
CA SER A 80 -1.78 16.05 8.53
C SER A 80 -0.94 17.31 8.66
N GLY A 81 -1.59 18.46 8.47
CA GLY A 81 -0.96 19.77 8.48
C GLY A 81 -1.73 20.75 9.38
N TYR A 82 -1.00 21.64 10.04
CA TYR A 82 -1.53 22.78 10.79
C TYR A 82 -0.74 24.05 10.44
N ALA A 83 -1.43 25.10 10.01
CA ALA A 83 -0.80 26.33 9.55
C ALA A 83 -0.29 27.22 10.72
N PRO A 84 0.81 27.99 10.54
CA PRO A 84 1.26 28.99 11.51
C PRO A 84 0.21 30.09 11.74
N GLN A 85 -0.01 30.50 13.00
CA GLN A 85 -0.82 31.70 13.32
C GLN A 85 -0.28 33.01 12.69
N SER A 86 1.01 33.06 12.35
CA SER A 86 1.65 34.21 11.70
C SER A 86 1.58 34.16 10.16
N GLY A 87 1.17 33.03 9.57
CA GLY A 87 1.04 32.77 8.12
C GLY A 87 -0.33 32.18 7.79
N ASP A 88 -1.33 32.70 8.49
CA ASP A 88 -2.56 32.03 8.89
C ASP A 88 -3.46 31.59 7.71
N PHE A 89 -3.50 30.28 7.44
CA PHE A 89 -4.52 29.65 6.58
C PHE A 89 -5.86 29.45 7.32
N ASN A 90 -6.13 30.12 8.45
CA ASN A 90 -7.50 30.32 8.96
C ASN A 90 -8.29 31.29 8.07
N GLY A 91 -8.16 31.09 6.77
CA GLY A 91 -8.85 31.80 5.73
C GLY A 91 -10.27 31.30 5.62
N TYR A 92 -11.20 32.23 5.41
CA TYR A 92 -12.55 31.90 5.01
C TYR A 92 -12.52 31.77 3.49
N VAL A 93 -12.65 30.54 2.99
CA VAL A 93 -12.76 30.28 1.54
C VAL A 93 -14.03 30.90 0.96
N GLY A 94 -15.08 31.03 1.77
CA GLY A 94 -16.31 31.73 1.45
C GLY A 94 -17.34 30.89 0.68
N GLU A 95 -18.56 31.41 0.57
CA GLU A 95 -19.67 30.85 -0.22
C GLU A 95 -19.53 31.20 -1.71
N GLY A 96 -20.01 30.30 -2.59
CA GLY A 96 -19.91 30.45 -4.04
C GLY A 96 -18.54 30.05 -4.60
N ASN A 97 -18.49 29.73 -5.89
CA ASN A 97 -17.30 29.23 -6.57
C ASN A 97 -16.97 29.98 -7.86
N THR A 98 -17.54 31.16 -8.08
CA THR A 98 -17.37 31.95 -9.30
C THR A 98 -15.88 32.25 -9.52
N GLY A 99 -15.29 31.69 -10.59
CA GLY A 99 -13.86 31.81 -10.92
C GLY A 99 -12.93 30.75 -10.31
N ASP A 100 -13.47 29.85 -9.48
CA ASP A 100 -12.73 28.78 -8.78
C ASP A 100 -13.46 27.43 -8.83
N GLU A 101 -14.38 27.25 -9.79
CA GLU A 101 -15.26 26.08 -9.91
C GLU A 101 -14.49 24.74 -9.98
N GLU A 102 -13.27 24.82 -10.50
CA GLU A 102 -12.35 23.71 -10.62
C GLU A 102 -11.85 23.14 -9.28
N VAL A 103 -11.80 23.98 -8.24
CA VAL A 103 -11.10 23.73 -6.98
C VAL A 103 -12.04 23.76 -5.77
N MET A 104 -13.15 24.49 -5.86
CA MET A 104 -14.11 24.57 -4.78
C MET A 104 -15.55 24.45 -5.26
N GLY A 105 -16.40 23.95 -4.37
CA GLY A 105 -17.84 23.92 -4.55
C GLY A 105 -18.53 25.17 -4.04
N LYS A 106 -19.85 25.21 -4.16
CA LYS A 106 -20.68 26.39 -3.89
C LYS A 106 -20.98 26.61 -2.41
N PHE A 107 -20.81 25.60 -1.56
CA PHE A 107 -21.40 25.54 -0.22
C PHE A 107 -20.43 25.89 0.92
N GLY A 108 -19.56 26.88 0.72
CA GLY A 108 -18.74 27.41 1.82
C GLY A 108 -19.54 28.23 2.83
N VAL A 109 -18.85 28.83 3.80
CA VAL A 109 -19.47 29.64 4.86
C VAL A 109 -18.79 31.01 4.89
N LYS A 110 -19.60 32.07 5.05
CA LYS A 110 -19.18 33.49 5.04
C LYS A 110 -18.64 33.97 3.70
N GLU A 111 -18.19 35.21 3.67
CA GLU A 111 -17.46 35.79 2.55
C GLU A 111 -15.99 35.38 2.56
N ARG A 112 -15.39 35.37 1.38
CA ARG A 112 -13.97 35.03 1.22
C ARG A 112 -13.09 36.14 1.76
N ASN A 113 -12.08 35.78 2.56
CA ASN A 113 -11.03 36.72 2.99
C ASN A 113 -9.71 36.49 2.24
N LEU A 114 -8.75 37.41 2.36
CA LEU A 114 -7.43 37.32 1.70
C LEU A 114 -6.72 35.99 1.99
N LYS A 115 -6.78 35.53 3.25
CA LYS A 115 -6.21 34.25 3.68
C LYS A 115 -6.91 33.05 3.00
N GLY A 116 -8.21 33.14 2.80
CA GLY A 116 -9.02 32.13 2.12
C GLY A 116 -8.71 32.07 0.63
N GLN A 117 -8.43 33.23 0.02
CA GLN A 117 -7.90 33.28 -1.34
C GLN A 117 -6.56 32.55 -1.44
N MET A 118 -5.65 32.71 -0.47
CA MET A 118 -4.39 31.95 -0.45
C MET A 118 -4.61 30.43 -0.36
N VAL A 119 -5.64 29.95 0.37
CA VAL A 119 -6.01 28.52 0.39
C VAL A 119 -6.45 28.07 -1.00
N VAL A 120 -7.29 28.85 -1.68
CA VAL A 120 -7.81 28.55 -3.01
C VAL A 120 -6.68 28.58 -4.05
N ASP A 121 -5.80 29.58 -4.00
CA ASP A 121 -4.65 29.71 -4.91
C ASP A 121 -3.67 28.56 -4.71
N PHE A 122 -3.42 28.15 -3.46
CA PHE A 122 -2.64 26.96 -3.16
C PHE A 122 -3.27 25.70 -3.75
N ALA A 123 -4.58 25.53 -3.57
CA ALA A 123 -5.29 24.37 -4.09
C ALA A 123 -5.32 24.35 -5.64
N LYS A 124 -5.46 25.51 -6.30
CA LYS A 124 -5.29 25.68 -7.76
C LYS A 124 -3.91 25.22 -8.21
N ARG A 125 -2.85 25.72 -7.58
CA ARG A 125 -1.47 25.42 -7.96
C ARG A 125 -1.11 23.94 -7.76
N MET A 126 -1.69 23.31 -6.75
CA MET A 126 -1.41 21.91 -6.39
C MET A 126 -2.41 20.90 -6.97
N ASP A 127 -3.33 21.34 -7.84
CA ASP A 127 -4.38 20.52 -8.45
C ASP A 127 -5.22 19.78 -7.38
N MET A 128 -5.55 20.49 -6.30
CA MET A 128 -6.36 20.01 -5.19
C MET A 128 -7.77 20.62 -5.20
N ALA A 129 -8.69 19.97 -4.52
CA ALA A 129 -10.07 20.38 -4.35
C ALA A 129 -10.40 20.54 -2.85
N VAL A 130 -11.11 21.61 -2.50
CA VAL A 130 -11.57 21.92 -1.14
C VAL A 130 -12.87 21.18 -0.84
N VAL A 131 -12.74 19.94 -0.38
CA VAL A 131 -13.83 18.96 -0.25
C VAL A 131 -15.02 19.49 0.57
N ASN A 132 -14.75 20.24 1.63
CA ASN A 132 -15.77 20.77 2.53
C ASN A 132 -16.83 21.64 1.84
N THR A 133 -16.50 22.23 0.69
CA THR A 133 -17.36 23.20 -0.03
C THR A 133 -18.24 22.54 -1.11
N TYR A 134 -18.02 21.27 -1.45
CA TYR A 134 -18.75 20.57 -2.52
C TYR A 134 -20.12 20.04 -2.11
N PHE A 135 -20.33 19.78 -0.83
CA PHE A 135 -21.54 19.11 -0.35
C PHE A 135 -22.52 20.10 0.29
N GLN A 136 -23.76 20.11 -0.18
CA GLN A 136 -24.83 20.87 0.46
C GLN A 136 -25.20 20.24 1.80
N LYS A 137 -25.00 20.99 2.89
CA LYS A 137 -25.31 20.57 4.27
C LYS A 137 -26.04 21.69 5.02
N ARG A 138 -26.59 21.37 6.19
CA ARG A 138 -27.07 22.39 7.13
C ARG A 138 -25.89 23.23 7.61
N GLU A 139 -26.11 24.51 7.88
CA GLU A 139 -25.05 25.45 8.31
C GLU A 139 -24.26 24.92 9.51
N GLU A 140 -24.94 24.32 10.48
CA GLU A 140 -24.31 23.73 11.67
C GLU A 140 -23.29 22.62 11.34
N HIS A 141 -23.53 21.87 10.25
CA HIS A 141 -22.66 20.81 9.75
C HIS A 141 -21.58 21.33 8.78
N ARG A 142 -21.45 22.65 8.61
CA ARG A 142 -20.37 23.31 7.85
C ARG A 142 -19.40 24.10 8.74
N VAL A 143 -19.89 24.60 9.87
CA VAL A 143 -19.11 25.39 10.84
C VAL A 143 -18.15 24.49 11.59
N THR A 144 -16.83 24.71 11.45
CA THR A 144 -15.77 23.93 12.10
C THR A 144 -15.29 24.55 13.41
N TYR A 145 -15.45 25.87 13.58
CA TYR A 145 -15.03 26.58 14.77
C TYR A 145 -16.18 27.42 15.35
N LYS A 146 -16.39 27.31 16.67
CA LYS A 146 -17.39 28.10 17.41
C LYS A 146 -16.80 28.64 18.71
N SER A 147 -16.75 29.97 18.86
CA SER A 147 -16.30 30.63 20.09
C SER A 147 -16.99 31.98 20.27
N GLY A 148 -17.52 32.26 21.46
CA GLY A 148 -18.11 33.57 21.81
C GLY A 148 -19.15 34.10 20.80
N GLY A 149 -20.04 33.25 20.29
CA GLY A 149 -21.05 33.60 19.28
C GLY A 149 -20.54 33.63 17.83
N ARG A 150 -19.22 33.63 17.60
CA ARG A 150 -18.63 33.53 16.27
C ARG A 150 -18.70 32.08 15.77
N ARG A 151 -19.15 31.93 14.54
CA ARG A 151 -19.21 30.67 13.79
C ARG A 151 -18.36 30.81 12.53
N THR A 152 -17.35 29.97 12.35
CA THR A 152 -16.43 30.03 11.20
C THR A 152 -16.08 28.65 10.68
N GLN A 153 -15.60 28.60 9.44
CA GLN A 153 -15.01 27.44 8.82
C GLN A 153 -13.54 27.73 8.59
N VAL A 154 -12.66 26.99 9.25
CA VAL A 154 -11.19 27.17 9.19
C VAL A 154 -10.45 25.83 9.03
N ASP A 155 -11.15 24.71 9.23
CA ASP A 155 -10.59 23.37 9.07
C ASP A 155 -11.05 22.79 7.73
N TYR A 156 -10.10 22.51 6.84
CA TYR A 156 -10.38 22.06 5.48
C TYR A 156 -9.78 20.67 5.22
N ILE A 157 -10.54 19.83 4.53
CA ILE A 157 -10.02 18.60 3.91
C ILE A 157 -9.78 18.91 2.44
N LEU A 158 -8.53 18.72 2.01
CA LEU A 158 -8.14 18.84 0.61
C LEU A 158 -7.92 17.46 0.03
N CYS A 159 -8.37 17.24 -1.21
CA CYS A 159 -8.08 16.03 -1.97
C CYS A 159 -7.51 16.40 -3.33
N ARG A 160 -6.79 15.48 -3.99
CA ARG A 160 -6.40 15.69 -5.38
C ARG A 160 -7.65 15.72 -6.27
N ARG A 161 -7.69 16.60 -7.28
CA ARG A 161 -8.84 16.74 -8.19
C ARG A 161 -9.24 15.43 -8.87
N GLY A 162 -8.25 14.64 -9.30
CA GLY A 162 -8.50 13.32 -9.89
C GLY A 162 -9.21 12.31 -8.96
N ASN A 163 -9.03 12.45 -7.64
CA ASN A 163 -9.65 11.58 -6.64
C ASN A 163 -10.96 12.13 -6.08
N LEU A 164 -11.45 13.28 -6.54
CA LEU A 164 -12.70 13.88 -6.05
C LEU A 164 -13.90 12.93 -6.25
N LYS A 165 -13.87 12.10 -7.30
CA LYS A 165 -14.88 11.06 -7.58
C LYS A 165 -14.94 9.95 -6.52
N GLU A 166 -13.87 9.77 -5.76
CA GLU A 166 -13.81 8.77 -4.67
C GLU A 166 -14.47 9.31 -3.39
N ILE A 167 -14.74 10.61 -3.31
CA ILE A 167 -15.34 11.23 -2.14
C ILE A 167 -16.85 11.22 -2.26
N SER A 168 -17.49 10.59 -1.28
CA SER A 168 -18.95 10.40 -1.24
C SER A 168 -19.68 11.38 -0.34
N ASP A 169 -19.04 11.83 0.75
CA ASP A 169 -19.64 12.76 1.71
C ASP A 169 -18.55 13.50 2.50
N CYS A 170 -18.81 14.76 2.85
CA CYS A 170 -18.01 15.51 3.81
C CYS A 170 -18.93 16.34 4.70
N LYS A 171 -18.77 16.21 6.02
CA LYS A 171 -19.59 16.93 7.00
C LYS A 171 -18.85 17.20 8.29
N VAL A 172 -19.25 18.27 8.97
CA VAL A 172 -18.82 18.56 10.34
C VAL A 172 -19.77 17.87 11.32
N VAL A 173 -19.21 17.18 12.31
CA VAL A 173 -19.98 16.47 13.34
C VAL A 173 -20.29 17.42 14.49
N VAL A 174 -21.59 17.60 14.77
CA VAL A 174 -22.09 18.39 15.91
C VAL A 174 -22.36 17.45 17.10
N GLY A 175 -22.06 17.91 18.31
CA GLY A 175 -22.37 17.19 19.56
C GLY A 175 -21.30 16.23 20.08
N GLU A 176 -20.09 16.21 19.50
CA GLU A 176 -18.95 15.50 20.10
C GLU A 176 -18.09 16.47 20.93
N SER A 177 -17.83 16.12 22.18
CA SER A 177 -17.07 16.92 23.16
C SER A 177 -15.56 16.71 23.03
N VAL A 178 -15.03 16.57 21.81
CA VAL A 178 -13.58 16.34 21.59
C VAL A 178 -12.80 17.63 21.84
N ALA A 179 -13.35 18.78 21.46
CA ALA A 179 -12.80 20.10 21.76
C ALA A 179 -13.93 21.10 22.03
N ARG A 180 -13.67 22.09 22.89
CA ARG A 180 -14.67 23.12 23.25
C ARG A 180 -15.01 24.07 22.10
N GLN A 181 -14.06 24.32 21.19
CA GLN A 181 -14.19 25.31 20.13
C GLN A 181 -14.16 24.70 18.72
N HIS A 182 -13.28 23.73 18.48
CA HIS A 182 -13.16 23.04 17.19
C HIS A 182 -14.11 21.84 17.10
N ARG A 183 -14.63 21.61 15.90
CA ARG A 183 -15.49 20.49 15.56
C ARG A 183 -14.81 19.61 14.53
N VAL A 184 -15.00 18.30 14.66
CA VAL A 184 -14.37 17.32 13.78
C VAL A 184 -15.03 17.35 12.40
N VAL A 185 -14.20 17.47 11.36
CA VAL A 185 -14.62 17.28 9.97
C VAL A 185 -14.43 15.82 9.59
N VAL A 186 -15.47 15.20 9.05
CA VAL A 186 -15.45 13.80 8.62
C VAL A 186 -15.71 13.72 7.13
N CYS A 187 -14.78 13.10 6.41
CA CYS A 187 -14.88 12.81 4.98
C CYS A 187 -15.01 11.29 4.78
N ARG A 188 -15.96 10.89 3.94
CA ARG A 188 -16.16 9.50 3.53
C ARG A 188 -15.64 9.31 2.11
N MET A 189 -14.57 8.54 1.99
CA MET A 189 -13.91 8.20 0.73
C MET A 189 -14.06 6.71 0.43
N THR A 190 -14.27 6.35 -0.83
CA THR A 190 -14.38 4.98 -1.33
C THR A 190 -13.26 4.74 -2.35
N LEU A 191 -12.27 3.94 -1.95
CA LEU A 191 -11.13 3.61 -2.82
C LEU A 191 -11.55 2.55 -3.85
N MET A 192 -11.35 2.84 -5.13
CA MET A 192 -11.57 1.86 -6.19
C MET A 192 -10.35 0.97 -6.36
N VAL A 193 -10.46 -0.28 -5.92
CA VAL A 193 -9.40 -1.27 -6.07
C VAL A 193 -9.48 -1.91 -7.45
N CYS A 194 -8.77 -1.33 -8.43
CA CYS A 194 -8.57 -1.99 -9.71
C CYS A 194 -7.50 -3.08 -9.55
N LYS A 195 -7.94 -4.33 -9.34
CA LYS A 195 -7.03 -5.49 -9.42
C LYS A 195 -6.35 -5.47 -10.79
N LYS A 196 -5.05 -5.12 -10.83
CA LYS A 196 -4.26 -5.21 -12.06
C LYS A 196 -4.42 -6.64 -12.59
N LYS A 197 -5.07 -6.78 -13.76
CA LYS A 197 -5.08 -8.06 -14.46
C LYS A 197 -3.63 -8.42 -14.71
N ARG A 198 -3.17 -9.56 -14.18
CA ARG A 198 -1.82 -10.08 -14.47
C ARG A 198 -1.69 -10.11 -15.99
N SER A 199 -0.71 -9.38 -16.55
CA SER A 199 -0.42 -9.46 -17.97
C SER A 199 -0.15 -10.94 -18.30
N LYS A 200 -0.78 -11.45 -19.36
CA LYS A 200 -0.48 -12.80 -19.84
C LYS A 200 0.97 -12.75 -20.32
N ILE A 201 1.89 -13.35 -19.56
CA ILE A 201 3.27 -13.53 -20.01
C ILE A 201 3.24 -14.34 -21.30
N GLU A 202 3.93 -13.86 -22.32
CA GLU A 202 4.03 -14.56 -23.60
C GLU A 202 4.55 -15.98 -23.41
N LYS A 203 3.94 -16.92 -24.13
CA LYS A 203 4.34 -18.32 -24.10
C LYS A 203 5.70 -18.44 -24.77
N LYS A 204 6.75 -18.71 -23.99
CA LYS A 204 8.11 -18.95 -24.52
C LYS A 204 8.36 -20.43 -24.78
N THR A 205 9.12 -20.72 -25.83
CA THR A 205 9.64 -22.07 -26.14
C THR A 205 10.61 -22.53 -25.05
N LYS A 206 10.52 -23.80 -24.66
CA LYS A 206 11.31 -24.39 -23.56
C LYS A 206 12.74 -24.77 -23.98
N TRP A 207 13.55 -23.79 -24.37
CA TRP A 207 14.92 -24.02 -24.89
C TRP A 207 15.83 -24.82 -23.95
N TRP A 208 15.64 -24.72 -22.63
CA TRP A 208 16.43 -25.46 -21.64
C TRP A 208 16.29 -26.99 -21.73
N LYS A 209 15.25 -27.51 -22.40
CA LYS A 209 15.12 -28.95 -22.66
C LYS A 209 16.21 -29.49 -23.60
N LEU A 210 16.88 -28.65 -24.37
CA LEU A 210 18.00 -29.03 -25.23
C LEU A 210 19.23 -29.51 -24.45
N LYS A 211 19.28 -29.27 -23.13
CA LYS A 211 20.32 -29.86 -22.26
C LYS A 211 20.20 -31.39 -22.15
N LYS A 212 19.05 -31.96 -22.50
CA LYS A 212 18.87 -33.42 -22.57
C LYS A 212 19.28 -33.92 -23.95
N GLU A 213 20.16 -34.91 -23.99
CA GLU A 213 20.68 -35.52 -25.22
C GLU A 213 19.56 -35.96 -26.16
N GLU A 214 18.56 -36.68 -25.62
CA GLU A 214 17.41 -37.23 -26.37
C GLU A 214 16.60 -36.14 -27.09
N CYS A 215 16.26 -35.06 -26.36
CA CYS A 215 15.50 -33.95 -26.93
C CYS A 215 16.32 -33.16 -27.97
N CYS A 216 17.64 -33.13 -27.83
CA CYS A 216 18.54 -32.47 -28.78
C CYS A 216 18.60 -33.23 -30.11
N VAL A 217 18.73 -34.57 -30.05
CA VAL A 217 18.74 -35.43 -31.24
C VAL A 217 17.41 -35.36 -31.98
N GLU A 218 16.29 -35.46 -31.27
CA GLU A 218 14.95 -35.36 -31.86
C GLU A 218 14.71 -33.99 -32.52
N PHE A 219 15.14 -32.91 -31.86
CA PHE A 219 15.03 -31.56 -32.40
C PHE A 219 15.88 -31.38 -33.66
N ARG A 220 17.13 -31.85 -33.68
CA ARG A 220 18.02 -31.80 -34.85
C ARG A 220 17.44 -32.59 -36.03
N GLN A 221 16.88 -33.77 -35.78
CA GLN A 221 16.28 -34.60 -36.81
C GLN A 221 15.06 -33.92 -37.44
N LYS A 222 14.15 -33.40 -36.62
CA LYS A 222 12.96 -32.67 -37.11
C LYS A 222 13.30 -31.36 -37.78
N LEU A 223 14.33 -30.66 -37.33
CA LEU A 223 14.81 -29.44 -37.97
C LEU A 223 15.41 -29.73 -39.35
N ARG A 224 16.22 -30.79 -39.47
CA ARG A 224 16.76 -31.24 -40.77
C ARG A 224 15.67 -31.68 -41.74
N GLN A 225 14.63 -32.36 -41.25
CA GLN A 225 13.46 -32.72 -42.05
C GLN A 225 12.68 -31.48 -42.51
N ALA A 226 12.47 -30.49 -41.63
CA ALA A 226 11.77 -29.25 -41.96
C ALA A 226 12.53 -28.37 -42.97
N LEU A 227 13.86 -28.47 -43.00
CA LEU A 227 14.73 -27.78 -43.95
C LEU A 227 15.03 -28.62 -45.22
N GLY A 228 14.28 -29.70 -45.46
CA GLY A 228 14.39 -30.49 -46.69
C GLY A 228 15.73 -31.22 -46.87
N GLY A 229 16.49 -31.45 -45.80
CA GLY A 229 17.79 -32.13 -45.87
C GLY A 229 18.92 -31.29 -46.49
N GLN A 230 18.72 -29.98 -46.69
CA GLN A 230 19.78 -29.10 -47.19
C GLN A 230 20.93 -28.99 -46.17
N VAL A 231 22.17 -29.16 -46.66
CA VAL A 231 23.41 -29.02 -45.87
C VAL A 231 23.74 -27.55 -45.61
N VAL A 232 23.25 -26.65 -46.46
CA VAL A 232 23.45 -25.20 -46.40
C VAL A 232 22.12 -24.55 -46.04
N LEU A 233 22.12 -23.72 -45.00
CA LEU A 233 20.94 -22.97 -44.58
C LEU A 233 20.60 -21.91 -45.64
N PRO A 234 19.32 -21.63 -45.91
CA PRO A 234 18.92 -20.51 -46.75
C PRO A 234 19.54 -19.21 -46.25
N ASP A 235 19.99 -18.35 -47.16
CA ASP A 235 20.61 -17.04 -46.85
C ASP A 235 19.61 -16.04 -46.23
N ASP A 236 18.32 -16.41 -46.22
CA ASP A 236 17.25 -15.68 -45.55
C ASP A 236 17.12 -16.10 -44.08
N TRP A 237 17.62 -15.21 -43.22
CA TRP A 237 17.58 -15.36 -41.76
C TRP A 237 16.16 -15.38 -41.19
N GLU A 238 15.20 -14.64 -41.78
CA GLU A 238 13.85 -14.54 -41.22
C GLU A 238 13.12 -15.88 -41.35
N THR A 239 13.14 -16.43 -42.55
CA THR A 239 12.56 -17.74 -42.85
C THR A 239 13.22 -18.86 -42.05
N THR A 240 14.55 -18.84 -41.95
CA THR A 240 15.30 -19.83 -41.16
C THR A 240 14.99 -19.74 -39.67
N ALA A 241 14.93 -18.52 -39.11
CA ALA A 241 14.59 -18.30 -37.71
C ALA A 241 13.14 -18.69 -37.40
N GLU A 242 12.20 -18.51 -38.33
CA GLU A 242 10.82 -18.96 -38.18
C GLU A 242 10.72 -20.48 -38.12
N VAL A 243 11.37 -21.20 -39.03
CA VAL A 243 11.41 -22.67 -39.05
C VAL A 243 12.01 -23.22 -37.75
N ILE A 244 13.09 -22.60 -37.24
CA ILE A 244 13.71 -22.97 -35.96
C ILE A 244 12.75 -22.73 -34.79
N ARG A 245 12.08 -21.57 -34.74
CA ARG A 245 11.14 -21.23 -33.67
C ARG A 245 9.93 -22.15 -33.70
N GLU A 246 9.40 -22.48 -34.87
CA GLU A 246 8.25 -23.36 -35.02
C GLU A 246 8.57 -24.80 -34.66
N THR A 247 9.69 -25.32 -35.16
CA THR A 247 10.20 -26.66 -34.78
C THR A 247 10.45 -26.73 -33.28
N GLY A 248 11.03 -25.67 -32.69
CA GLY A 248 11.26 -25.57 -31.26
C GLY A 248 9.97 -25.61 -30.46
N ARG A 249 8.92 -24.91 -30.92
CA ARG A 249 7.58 -24.96 -30.31
C ARG A 249 6.96 -26.36 -30.38
N LYS A 250 7.11 -27.07 -31.50
CA LYS A 250 6.56 -28.43 -31.71
C LYS A 250 7.28 -29.48 -30.85
N VAL A 251 8.61 -29.48 -30.80
CA VAL A 251 9.41 -30.51 -30.12
C VAL A 251 9.56 -30.23 -28.62
N LEU A 252 9.98 -29.01 -28.25
CA LEU A 252 10.27 -28.69 -26.85
C LEU A 252 8.98 -28.32 -26.09
N GLY A 253 7.94 -27.94 -26.83
CA GLY A 253 6.69 -27.43 -26.30
C GLY A 253 6.82 -25.97 -25.84
N VAL A 254 5.67 -25.35 -25.63
CA VAL A 254 5.56 -24.00 -25.08
C VAL A 254 5.36 -24.05 -23.55
N SER A 255 5.91 -23.05 -22.86
CA SER A 255 5.54 -22.80 -21.47
C SER A 255 4.06 -22.45 -21.36
N SER A 256 3.41 -22.88 -20.28
CA SER A 256 1.97 -22.67 -20.06
C SER A 256 1.61 -21.22 -19.74
N GLY A 257 2.56 -20.28 -19.77
CA GLY A 257 2.38 -18.88 -19.36
C GLY A 257 2.09 -18.70 -17.87
N ARG A 258 1.86 -19.79 -17.12
CA ARG A 258 1.78 -19.79 -15.66
C ARG A 258 3.20 -19.88 -15.12
N ARG A 259 3.62 -18.85 -14.39
CA ARG A 259 4.72 -18.96 -13.44
C ARG A 259 4.35 -20.17 -12.55
N LYS A 260 5.12 -21.26 -12.59
CA LYS A 260 5.24 -22.07 -11.39
C LYS A 260 5.86 -21.08 -10.42
N GLU A 261 5.05 -20.54 -9.52
CA GLU A 261 5.62 -20.05 -8.27
C GLU A 261 6.37 -21.27 -7.76
N ASP A 262 7.70 -21.20 -7.76
CA ASP A 262 8.49 -22.09 -6.93
C ASP A 262 8.06 -21.75 -5.49
N LYS A 263 6.96 -22.37 -5.06
CA LYS A 263 6.35 -22.18 -3.74
C LYS A 263 7.27 -22.73 -2.66
N GLU A 264 8.22 -23.56 -3.05
CA GLU A 264 9.34 -23.97 -2.25
C GLU A 264 10.33 -22.81 -2.24
N THR A 265 10.11 -21.91 -1.30
CA THR A 265 11.12 -20.92 -0.91
C THR A 265 12.45 -21.66 -0.75
N TRP A 266 13.55 -21.12 -1.27
CA TRP A 266 14.87 -21.77 -1.31
C TRP A 266 15.43 -22.29 0.05
N TRP A 267 14.80 -21.94 1.17
CA TRP A 267 15.08 -22.43 2.53
C TRP A 267 14.07 -23.48 3.04
N TRP A 268 13.16 -23.95 2.19
CA TRP A 268 12.10 -24.90 2.52
C TRP A 268 12.69 -26.30 2.69
N ASN A 269 12.38 -26.94 3.82
CA ASN A 269 12.77 -28.31 4.11
C ASN A 269 11.57 -29.13 4.63
N GLU A 270 11.68 -30.46 4.59
CA GLU A 270 10.63 -31.37 5.06
C GLU A 270 10.30 -31.16 6.54
N GLU A 271 11.30 -30.82 7.36
CA GLU A 271 11.15 -30.54 8.80
C GLU A 271 10.29 -29.29 9.08
N VAL A 272 10.47 -28.21 8.31
CA VAL A 272 9.62 -27.00 8.40
C VAL A 272 8.21 -27.33 7.91
N GLN A 273 8.06 -28.14 6.87
CA GLN A 273 6.75 -28.55 6.38
C GLN A 273 5.98 -29.33 7.44
N ASP A 274 6.58 -30.36 8.03
CA ASP A 274 5.98 -31.17 9.09
C ASP A 274 5.64 -30.33 10.33
N SER A 275 6.55 -29.47 10.79
CA SER A 275 6.27 -28.58 11.92
C SER A 275 5.12 -27.60 11.66
N ILE A 276 4.97 -27.08 10.43
CA ILE A 276 3.83 -26.25 10.02
C ILE A 276 2.53 -27.06 9.98
N GLN A 277 2.57 -28.30 9.50
CA GLN A 277 1.40 -29.19 9.48
C GLN A 277 0.91 -29.49 10.91
N ARG A 278 1.82 -29.85 11.82
CA ARG A 278 1.50 -30.05 13.25
C ARG A 278 0.87 -28.81 13.88
N LYS A 279 1.42 -27.61 13.60
CA LYS A 279 0.83 -26.34 14.06
C LYS A 279 -0.58 -26.12 13.51
N ARG A 280 -0.84 -26.47 12.23
CA ARG A 280 -2.18 -26.35 11.64
C ARG A 280 -3.18 -27.30 12.30
N LEU A 281 -2.76 -28.53 12.60
CA LEU A 281 -3.60 -29.50 13.31
C LEU A 281 -3.94 -29.03 14.73
N ALA A 282 -2.95 -28.54 15.48
CA ALA A 282 -3.19 -27.97 16.82
C ALA A 282 -4.08 -26.73 16.79
N LYS A 283 -3.95 -25.88 15.75
CA LYS A 283 -4.86 -24.75 15.55
C LYS A 283 -6.30 -25.24 15.31
N LYS A 284 -6.49 -26.28 14.49
CA LYS A 284 -7.81 -26.86 14.22
C LYS A 284 -8.44 -27.44 15.50
N LYS A 285 -7.65 -28.10 16.35
CA LYS A 285 -8.10 -28.57 17.67
C LYS A 285 -8.51 -27.41 18.59
N TRP A 286 -7.71 -26.35 18.66
CA TRP A 286 -8.06 -25.17 19.45
C TRP A 286 -9.31 -24.45 18.93
N ASP A 287 -9.48 -24.36 17.61
CA ASP A 287 -10.65 -23.74 16.99
C ASP A 287 -11.95 -24.53 17.29
N MET A 288 -11.87 -25.85 17.52
CA MET A 288 -13.01 -26.69 17.89
C MET A 288 -13.36 -26.62 19.38
N ASP A 289 -12.41 -26.90 20.26
CA ASP A 289 -12.72 -27.11 21.69
C ASP A 289 -12.57 -25.83 22.54
N ARG A 290 -11.84 -24.83 22.04
CA ARG A 290 -11.53 -23.54 22.71
C ARG A 290 -11.02 -23.63 24.16
N THR A 291 -10.43 -24.76 24.55
CA THR A 291 -9.82 -24.96 25.88
C THR A 291 -8.47 -24.22 26.01
N GLU A 292 -8.08 -23.88 27.25
CA GLU A 292 -6.80 -23.21 27.52
C GLU A 292 -5.59 -24.13 27.30
N GLU A 293 -5.75 -25.45 27.48
CA GLU A 293 -4.74 -26.47 27.18
C GLU A 293 -4.41 -26.50 25.67
N ASN A 294 -5.43 -26.54 24.81
CA ASN A 294 -5.25 -26.50 23.35
C ASN A 294 -4.62 -25.17 22.89
N ARG A 295 -4.90 -24.07 23.61
CA ARG A 295 -4.28 -22.76 23.35
C ARG A 295 -2.79 -22.76 23.69
N GLN A 296 -2.39 -23.41 24.79
CA GLN A 296 -0.99 -23.55 25.19
C GLN A 296 -0.23 -24.44 24.18
N GLU A 297 -0.79 -25.59 23.82
CA GLU A 297 -0.22 -26.51 22.81
C GLU A 297 0.02 -25.79 21.47
N TYR A 298 -0.97 -25.02 21.00
CA TYR A 298 -0.84 -24.21 19.78
C TYR A 298 0.27 -23.15 19.90
N LYS A 299 0.37 -22.44 21.04
CA LYS A 299 1.43 -21.44 21.28
C LYS A 299 2.83 -22.06 21.28
N GLU A 300 2.98 -23.24 21.87
CA GLU A 300 4.26 -23.97 21.89
C GLU A 300 4.67 -24.41 20.49
N LEU A 301 3.76 -25.01 19.73
CA LEU A 301 4.00 -25.38 18.33
C LEU A 301 4.28 -24.15 17.46
N GLN A 302 3.63 -23.01 17.72
CA GLN A 302 3.94 -21.76 17.04
C GLN A 302 5.37 -21.28 17.33
N ARG A 303 5.84 -21.36 18.58
CA ARG A 303 7.23 -21.04 18.95
C ARG A 303 8.23 -22.02 18.33
N ARG A 304 7.89 -23.31 18.26
CA ARG A 304 8.73 -24.34 17.63
C ARG A 304 8.87 -24.11 16.14
N VAL A 305 7.77 -23.85 15.42
CA VAL A 305 7.81 -23.50 13.99
C VAL A 305 8.65 -22.25 13.73
N LYS A 306 8.55 -21.22 14.58
CA LYS A 306 9.40 -20.02 14.43
C LYS A 306 10.89 -20.36 14.54
N ARG A 307 11.27 -21.25 15.47
CA ARG A 307 12.65 -21.71 15.63
C ARG A 307 13.13 -22.52 14.43
N GLU A 308 12.34 -23.49 13.97
CA GLU A 308 12.70 -24.32 12.80
C GLU A 308 12.83 -23.48 11.52
N VAL A 309 11.91 -22.55 11.29
CA VAL A 309 12.00 -21.63 10.15
C VAL A 309 13.24 -20.75 10.24
N SER A 310 13.60 -20.28 11.44
CA SER A 310 14.82 -19.49 11.63
C SER A 310 16.08 -20.31 11.34
N LYS A 311 16.12 -21.55 11.83
CA LYS A 311 17.24 -22.49 11.63
C LYS A 311 17.40 -22.85 10.15
N ALA A 312 16.30 -23.17 9.46
CA ALA A 312 16.29 -23.49 8.04
C ALA A 312 16.73 -22.29 7.19
N LYS A 313 16.27 -21.08 7.51
CA LYS A 313 16.74 -19.85 6.86
C LYS A 313 18.22 -19.61 7.07
N GLN A 314 18.72 -19.76 8.30
CA GLN A 314 20.12 -19.55 8.62
C GLN A 314 21.00 -20.53 7.84
N LYS A 315 20.68 -21.82 7.90
CA LYS A 315 21.40 -22.87 7.16
C LYS A 315 21.44 -22.59 5.66
N ALA A 316 20.30 -22.20 5.09
CA ALA A 316 20.23 -21.87 3.68
C ALA A 316 21.10 -20.64 3.35
N TYR A 317 21.09 -19.59 4.19
CA TYR A 317 21.98 -18.44 4.02
C TYR A 317 23.45 -18.85 4.10
N ASP A 318 23.84 -19.69 5.06
CA ASP A 318 25.22 -20.16 5.21
C ASP A 318 25.67 -20.96 3.96
N GLU A 319 24.81 -21.83 3.44
CA GLU A 319 25.04 -22.54 2.16
C GLU A 319 25.06 -21.62 0.94
N LEU A 320 24.37 -20.48 1.00
CA LEU A 320 24.42 -19.48 -0.05
C LEU A 320 25.74 -18.72 0.00
N TYR A 321 26.16 -18.27 1.20
CA TYR A 321 27.41 -17.54 1.38
C TYR A 321 28.62 -18.36 0.95
N THR A 322 28.66 -19.66 1.22
CA THR A 322 29.75 -20.55 0.74
C THR A 322 29.78 -20.72 -0.78
N ARG A 323 28.64 -20.54 -1.45
CA ARG A 323 28.54 -20.63 -2.92
C ARG A 323 28.79 -19.30 -3.64
N LEU A 324 28.82 -18.18 -2.93
CA LEU A 324 29.02 -16.85 -3.53
C LEU A 324 30.41 -16.68 -4.17
N ASP A 325 31.42 -17.44 -3.73
CA ASP A 325 32.75 -17.45 -4.34
C ASP A 325 32.79 -18.18 -5.70
N THR A 326 31.65 -18.73 -6.16
CA THR A 326 31.52 -19.38 -7.46
C THR A 326 30.69 -18.53 -8.42
N ARG A 327 30.99 -18.64 -9.72
CA ARG A 327 30.31 -17.90 -10.81
C ARG A 327 28.80 -18.18 -10.93
N ASP A 328 28.33 -19.29 -10.34
CA ASP A 328 26.91 -19.62 -10.26
C ASP A 328 26.21 -18.98 -9.03
N GLY A 329 26.95 -18.71 -7.95
CA GLY A 329 26.44 -17.98 -6.77
C GLY A 329 26.06 -16.52 -7.08
N GLU A 330 26.82 -15.85 -7.95
CA GLU A 330 26.46 -14.50 -8.43
C GLU A 330 25.10 -14.47 -9.13
N LYS A 331 24.81 -15.46 -9.98
CA LYS A 331 23.52 -15.54 -10.70
C LYS A 331 22.34 -15.77 -9.76
N ASP A 332 22.55 -16.56 -8.71
CA ASP A 332 21.52 -16.79 -7.70
C ASP A 332 21.26 -15.53 -6.86
N LEU A 333 22.30 -14.73 -6.54
CA LEU A 333 22.13 -13.42 -5.90
C LEU A 333 21.22 -12.48 -6.72
N TYR A 334 21.47 -12.37 -8.03
CA TYR A 334 20.62 -11.59 -8.94
C TYR A 334 19.19 -12.14 -9.03
N ARG A 335 19.01 -13.47 -8.92
CA ARG A 335 17.68 -14.10 -8.84
C ARG A 335 16.95 -13.73 -7.54
N PHE A 336 17.66 -13.69 -6.41
CA PHE A 336 17.08 -13.34 -5.11
C PHE A 336 16.69 -11.87 -5.01
N ALA A 337 17.51 -10.95 -5.55
CA ALA A 337 17.18 -9.53 -5.61
C ALA A 337 15.86 -9.29 -6.37
N ARG A 338 15.66 -9.97 -7.50
CA ARG A 338 14.42 -9.90 -8.30
C ARG A 338 13.17 -10.53 -7.67
N GLN A 339 13.29 -11.29 -6.59
CA GLN A 339 12.14 -11.84 -5.87
C GLN A 339 11.67 -10.92 -4.73
N ARG A 340 12.46 -9.88 -4.38
CA ARG A 340 12.11 -8.89 -3.35
C ARG A 340 11.35 -7.68 -3.89
N ASP A 341 11.38 -7.47 -5.21
CA ASP A 341 10.52 -6.53 -5.96
C ASP A 341 9.24 -7.23 -6.44
#